data_AF-A0AB73GBK4-F1
#
_entry.id   AF-A0AB73GBK4-F1
#
_cell.length_a   1.000
_cell.length_b   1.000
_cell.length_c   1.000
_cell.angle_alpha   90.00
_cell.angle_beta   90.00
_cell.angle_gamma   90.00
#
_symmetry.space_group_name_H-M   'P 1'
#
loop_
_entity.id
_entity.type
_entity.pdbx_description
1 polymer ?
#
loop_
_entity_poly.entity_id
_entity_poly.type
_entity_poly.pdbx_seq_one_letter_code
_entity_poly.pdbx_strand_id
1 'polypeptide(L)'
;MSVLQLFCHPTDRVRCDEVSKWVWDSTNDLDQKVINHVEVMAAKRGISMAQLSLAWLLSQPAVTAPIVGTTAEKHIIEAVEALDITLSEEEIAQLEAPYITHPVLGMM
;
A
#
# COMPACT_ATOMS: atom_id res chain seq x y z
N MET A 1 -6.64 -17.82 -6.92
CA MET A 1 -6.46 -17.60 -5.47
C MET A 1 -5.46 -16.48 -5.34
N SER A 2 -5.95 -15.26 -5.15
CA SER A 2 -5.11 -14.06 -5.10
C SER A 2 -4.36 -14.03 -3.77
N VAL A 3 -3.07 -13.70 -3.84
CA VAL A 3 -2.12 -13.60 -2.71
C VAL A 3 -2.60 -12.58 -1.65
N LEU A 4 -3.53 -11.70 -2.02
CA LEU A 4 -4.14 -10.69 -1.16
C LEU A 4 -5.12 -11.21 -0.09
N GLN A 5 -5.56 -12.47 -0.14
CA GLN A 5 -6.49 -13.03 0.86
C GLN A 5 -5.80 -13.60 2.12
N LEU A 6 -4.46 -13.64 2.19
CA LEU A 6 -3.77 -14.37 3.25
C LEU A 6 -3.66 -13.62 4.60
N PHE A 7 -3.98 -12.32 4.68
CA PHE A 7 -3.73 -11.50 5.88
C PHE A 7 -4.95 -10.82 6.52
N CYS A 8 -6.15 -10.88 5.95
CA CYS A 8 -7.32 -10.18 6.50
C CYS A 8 -8.52 -11.14 6.64
N HIS A 9 -8.85 -11.51 7.88
CA HIS A 9 -10.13 -12.14 8.18
C HIS A 9 -11.22 -11.09 7.92
N PRO A 10 -12.20 -11.34 7.04
CA PRO A 10 -13.26 -10.37 6.81
C PRO A 10 -14.03 -10.16 8.11
N THR A 11 -13.97 -8.93 8.64
CA THR A 11 -14.77 -8.56 9.81
C THR A 11 -16.24 -8.39 9.41
N ASP A 12 -17.15 -8.44 10.39
CA ASP A 12 -18.58 -8.22 10.12
C ASP A 12 -18.85 -6.89 9.41
N ARG A 13 -18.03 -5.87 9.68
CA ARG A 13 -18.07 -4.60 8.93
C ARG A 13 -17.86 -4.84 7.44
N VAL A 14 -16.75 -5.46 7.04
CA VAL A 14 -16.43 -5.68 5.61
C VAL A 14 -17.53 -6.45 4.90
N ARG A 15 -18.18 -7.40 5.59
CA ARG A 15 -19.29 -8.18 5.03
C ARG A 15 -20.54 -7.33 4.74
N CYS A 16 -20.84 -6.34 5.57
CA CYS A 16 -22.07 -5.54 5.49
C CYS A 16 -21.87 -4.12 4.94
N ASP A 17 -20.62 -3.68 4.71
CA ASP A 17 -20.28 -2.32 4.27
C ASP A 17 -20.48 -2.15 2.74
N GLU A 18 -21.73 -1.98 2.34
CA GLU A 18 -22.11 -1.68 0.95
C GLU A 18 -21.57 -0.32 0.48
N VAL A 19 -21.32 0.61 1.41
CA VAL A 19 -20.74 1.92 1.10
C VAL A 19 -19.31 1.75 0.62
N SER A 20 -18.51 0.91 1.29
CA SER A 20 -17.14 0.61 0.87
C SER A 20 -17.07 0.10 -0.57
N LYS A 21 -17.96 -0.81 -0.96
CA LYS A 21 -18.01 -1.32 -2.34
C LYS A 21 -18.31 -0.20 -3.34
N TRP A 22 -19.33 0.60 -3.03
CA TRP A 22 -19.72 1.73 -3.89
C TRP A 22 -18.60 2.76 -4.06
N VAL A 23 -17.86 3.07 -3.00
CA VAL A 23 -16.76 4.06 -3.06
C VAL A 23 -15.53 3.47 -3.74
N TRP A 24 -15.13 2.24 -3.45
CA TRP A 24 -13.76 1.79 -3.80
C TRP A 24 -13.69 0.81 -4.97
N ASP A 25 -14.77 0.12 -5.35
CA ASP A 25 -14.68 -0.95 -6.36
C ASP A 25 -14.42 -0.42 -7.78
N SER A 26 -14.80 0.84 -8.07
CA SER A 26 -14.71 1.41 -9.42
C SER A 26 -13.27 1.57 -9.95
N THR A 27 -12.28 1.66 -9.07
CA THR A 27 -10.86 1.84 -9.42
C THR A 27 -9.98 0.64 -9.07
N ASN A 28 -10.56 -0.46 -8.59
CA ASN A 28 -9.81 -1.61 -8.08
C ASN A 28 -8.83 -2.19 -9.14
N ASP A 29 -9.20 -2.21 -10.42
CA ASP A 29 -8.31 -2.67 -11.50
C ASP A 29 -7.06 -1.79 -11.68
N LEU A 30 -7.15 -0.51 -11.31
CA LEU A 30 -6.01 0.42 -11.29
C LEU A 30 -5.14 0.14 -10.07
N ASP A 31 -5.75 0.01 -8.89
CA ASP A 31 -5.06 -0.28 -7.64
C ASP A 31 -4.26 -1.60 -7.72
N GLN A 32 -4.85 -2.64 -8.33
CA GLN A 32 -4.17 -3.92 -8.52
C GLN A 32 -2.87 -3.80 -9.33
N LYS A 33 -2.77 -2.87 -10.28
CA LYS A 33 -1.53 -2.65 -11.03
C LYS A 33 -0.42 -2.12 -10.14
N VAL A 34 -0.74 -1.18 -9.26
CA VAL A 34 0.21 -0.63 -8.28
C VAL A 34 0.63 -1.72 -7.30
N ILE A 35 -0.33 -2.47 -6.75
CA ILE A 35 -0.08 -3.57 -5.79
C ILE A 35 0.86 -4.62 -6.39
N ASN A 36 0.56 -5.11 -7.60
CA ASN A 36 1.40 -6.11 -8.27
C ASN A 36 2.81 -5.59 -8.53
N HIS A 37 2.97 -4.29 -8.84
CA HIS A 37 4.29 -3.72 -9.06
C HIS A 37 5.12 -3.65 -7.78
N VAL A 38 4.49 -3.23 -6.66
CA VAL A 38 5.10 -3.25 -5.33
C VAL A 38 5.47 -4.67 -4.92
N GLU A 39 4.61 -5.66 -5.16
CA GLU A 39 4.88 -7.07 -4.85
C GLU A 39 6.15 -7.57 -5.55
N VAL A 40 6.24 -7.34 -6.88
CA VAL A 40 7.40 -7.75 -7.68
C VAL A 40 8.68 -7.07 -7.20
N MET A 41 8.65 -5.78 -6.90
CA MET A 41 9.83 -5.03 -6.44
C MET A 41 10.26 -5.44 -5.03
N ALA A 42 9.30 -5.61 -4.12
CA ALA A 42 9.56 -6.07 -2.76
C ALA A 42 10.20 -7.47 -2.76
N ALA A 43 9.66 -8.38 -3.57
CA ALA A 43 10.21 -9.72 -3.76
C ALA A 43 11.65 -9.70 -4.30
N LYS A 44 11.95 -8.83 -5.29
CA LYS A 44 13.31 -8.66 -5.82
C LYS A 44 14.30 -8.15 -4.78
N ARG A 45 13.86 -7.27 -3.87
CA ARG A 45 14.68 -6.74 -2.77
C ARG A 45 14.74 -7.66 -1.55
N GLY A 46 13.89 -8.69 -1.46
CA GLY A 46 13.81 -9.57 -0.31
C GLY A 46 13.23 -8.90 0.94
N ILE A 47 12.42 -7.86 0.76
CA ILE A 47 11.75 -7.11 1.84
C ILE A 47 10.23 -7.28 1.73
N SER A 48 9.51 -6.94 2.79
CA SER A 48 8.04 -6.92 2.76
C SER A 48 7.51 -5.77 1.90
N MET A 49 6.28 -5.94 1.37
CA MET A 49 5.59 -4.85 0.67
C MET A 49 5.37 -3.64 1.58
N ALA A 50 5.08 -3.87 2.86
CA ALA A 50 4.91 -2.80 3.86
C ALA A 50 6.19 -1.97 4.01
N GLN A 51 7.35 -2.63 4.12
CA GLN A 51 8.65 -1.95 4.18
C GLN A 51 8.91 -1.10 2.93
N LEU A 52 8.71 -1.67 1.74
CA LEU A 52 8.93 -0.95 0.49
C LEU A 52 8.00 0.27 0.35
N SER A 53 6.71 0.11 0.65
CA SER A 53 5.73 1.20 0.58
C SER A 53 6.01 2.30 1.61
N LEU A 54 6.41 1.95 2.83
CA LEU A 54 6.78 2.94 3.85
C LEU A 54 8.07 3.67 3.50
N ALA A 55 9.08 2.97 2.97
CA ALA A 55 10.31 3.59 2.49
C ALA A 55 10.04 4.60 1.37
N TRP A 56 9.14 4.27 0.43
CA TRP A 56 8.69 5.21 -0.60
C TRP A 56 8.00 6.43 0.01
N LEU A 57 7.07 6.22 0.95
CA LEU A 57 6.35 7.31 1.60
C LEU A 57 7.31 8.27 2.35
N LEU A 58 8.32 7.73 3.02
CA LEU A 58 9.35 8.48 3.73
C LEU A 58 10.30 9.26 2.80
N SER A 59 10.46 8.81 1.56
CA SER A 59 11.28 9.52 0.56
C SER A 59 10.61 10.78 -0.01
N GLN A 60 9.31 10.95 0.21
CA GLN A 60 8.56 12.07 -0.35
C GLN A 60 8.89 13.39 0.37
N PRO A 61 9.27 14.47 -0.34
CA PRO A 61 9.71 15.71 0.30
C PRO A 61 8.67 16.37 1.23
N ALA A 62 7.38 16.14 0.97
CA ALA A 62 6.28 16.68 1.75
C ALA A 62 5.98 15.86 3.03
N VAL A 63 6.59 14.69 3.20
CA VAL A 63 6.31 13.77 4.31
C VAL A 63 7.37 13.92 5.38
N THR A 64 6.97 14.40 6.57
CA THR A 64 7.87 14.46 7.74
C THR A 64 7.83 13.18 8.56
N ALA A 65 6.64 12.62 8.79
CA ALA A 65 6.46 11.39 9.53
C ALA A 65 5.13 10.71 9.15
N PRO A 66 5.14 9.44 8.70
CA PRO A 66 3.91 8.69 8.42
C PRO A 66 3.25 8.23 9.72
N ILE A 67 1.91 8.22 9.73
CA ILE A 67 1.11 7.66 10.83
C ILE A 67 0.86 6.18 10.52
N VAL A 68 1.38 5.29 11.38
CA VAL A 68 1.22 3.84 11.22
C VAL A 68 0.36 3.29 12.35
N GLY A 69 -0.79 2.71 12.00
CA GLY A 69 -1.69 2.04 12.95
C GLY A 69 -1.68 0.53 12.73
N THR A 70 -1.41 -0.24 13.78
CA THR A 70 -1.42 -1.71 13.72
C THR A 70 -1.80 -2.31 15.07
N THR A 71 -2.42 -3.48 15.03
CA THR A 71 -2.70 -4.34 16.20
C THR A 71 -1.73 -5.51 16.32
N ALA A 72 -0.80 -5.66 15.38
CA ALA A 72 0.20 -6.72 15.35
C ALA A 72 1.61 -6.14 15.48
N GLU A 73 2.40 -6.72 16.39
CA GLU A 73 3.79 -6.32 16.68
C GLU A 73 4.69 -6.41 15.44
N LYS A 74 4.53 -7.46 14.63
CA LYS A 74 5.30 -7.67 13.41
C LYS A 74 5.28 -6.44 12.49
N HIS A 75 4.12 -5.79 12.31
CA HIS A 75 4.03 -4.62 11.44
C HIS A 75 4.73 -3.38 12.05
N ILE A 76 4.87 -3.31 13.37
CA ILE A 76 5.67 -2.25 14.02
C ILE A 76 7.13 -2.44 13.66
N ILE A 77 7.63 -3.68 13.73
CA ILE A 77 9.01 -4.02 13.37
C ILE A 77 9.27 -3.68 11.89
N GLU A 78 8.40 -4.11 10.98
CA GLU A 78 8.51 -3.79 9.56
C GLU A 78 8.50 -2.27 9.30
N ALA A 79 7.69 -1.51 10.04
CA ALA A 79 7.65 -0.06 9.92
C ALA A 79 8.93 0.63 10.41
N VAL A 80 9.57 0.10 11.47
CA VAL A 80 10.87 0.58 11.95
C VAL A 80 11.97 0.24 10.96
N GLU A 81 12.01 -1.00 10.47
CA GLU A 81 13.01 -1.45 9.48
C GLU A 81 12.92 -0.67 8.15
N ALA A 82 11.75 -0.13 7.81
CA ALA A 82 11.59 0.73 6.62
C ALA A 82 12.42 2.03 6.69
N LEU A 83 12.80 2.49 7.88
CA LEU A 83 13.63 3.69 8.07
C LEU A 83 15.06 3.51 7.53
N ASP A 84 15.54 2.27 7.46
CA ASP A 84 16.89 1.93 7.00
C ASP A 84 16.94 1.67 5.48
N ILE A 85 15.81 1.80 4.78
CA ILE A 85 15.70 1.51 3.35
C ILE A 85 15.79 2.80 2.54
N THR A 86 16.87 2.94 1.78
CA THR A 86 17.02 3.99 0.76
C THR A 86 16.62 3.45 -0.61
N LEU A 87 15.77 4.22 -1.31
CA LEU A 87 15.37 3.96 -2.70
C LEU A 87 16.14 4.87 -3.64
N SER A 88 16.54 4.34 -4.80
CA SER A 88 17.10 5.18 -5.87
C SER A 88 16.00 5.95 -6.61
N GLU A 89 16.39 6.99 -7.33
CA GLU A 89 15.45 7.77 -8.16
C GLU A 89 14.74 6.87 -9.20
N GLU A 90 15.46 5.90 -9.76
CA GLU A 90 14.89 4.94 -10.72
C GLU A 90 13.86 4.01 -10.08
N GLU A 91 14.04 3.64 -8.82
CA GLU A 91 13.09 2.80 -8.10
C GLU A 91 11.85 3.57 -7.68
N ILE A 92 12.01 4.82 -7.25
CA ILE A 92 10.89 5.73 -7.00
C ILE A 92 10.08 5.90 -8.28
N ALA A 93 10.74 6.20 -9.41
CA ALA A 93 10.08 6.34 -10.70
C ALA A 93 9.36 5.05 -11.14
N GLN A 94 9.95 3.87 -10.86
CA GLN A 94 9.28 2.59 -11.11
C GLN A 94 8.04 2.41 -10.24
N LEU A 95 8.13 2.70 -8.94
CA LEU A 95 6.99 2.58 -8.02
C LEU A 95 5.82 3.50 -8.41
N GLU A 96 6.12 4.67 -8.96
CA GLU A 96 5.13 5.68 -9.35
C GLU A 96 4.55 5.47 -10.75
N ALA A 97 5.26 4.76 -11.65
CA ALA A 97 4.83 4.55 -13.03
C ALA A 97 3.40 4.01 -13.24
N PRO A 98 2.88 3.04 -12.44
CA PRO A 98 1.52 2.55 -12.61
C PRO A 98 0.44 3.45 -12.00
N TYR A 99 0.82 4.48 -11.23
CA TYR A 99 -0.13 5.31 -10.50
C TYR A 99 -0.95 6.21 -11.45
N ILE A 100 -2.27 6.20 -11.25
CA ILE A 100 -3.21 7.06 -11.96
C ILE A 100 -4.09 7.72 -10.90
N THR A 101 -4.38 9.01 -11.07
CA THR A 101 -5.22 9.76 -10.15
C THR A 101 -6.66 9.22 -10.14
N HIS A 102 -7.21 9.04 -8.94
CA HIS A 102 -8.60 8.65 -8.78
C HIS A 102 -9.54 9.85 -8.92
N PRO A 103 -10.75 9.66 -9.47
CA PRO A 103 -11.77 10.71 -9.42
C PRO A 103 -12.15 11.00 -7.96
N VAL A 104 -12.61 12.21 -7.69
CA VAL A 104 -13.15 12.55 -6.36
C VAL A 104 -14.44 11.76 -6.15
N LEU A 105 -14.46 10.91 -5.13
CA LEU A 105 -15.61 10.09 -4.75
C LEU A 105 -16.18 10.62 -3.44
N GLY A 106 -17.46 10.98 -3.45
CA GLY A 106 -18.15 11.53 -2.28
C GLY A 106 -19.49 12.17 -2.64
N MET A 107 -20.37 12.29 -1.65
CA MET A 107 -21.55 13.15 -1.75
C MET A 107 -21.14 14.57 -1.35
N MET A 108 -21.14 15.49 -2.31
CA MET A 108 -21.26 16.91 -2.02
C MET A 108 -22.73 17.28 -1.94
#